data_AF-U9T4W3-F1
#
_entry.id   AF-U9T4W3-F1
#
_cell.length_a   1.000
_cell.length_b   1.000
_cell.length_c   1.000
_cell.angle_alpha   90.00
_cell.angle_beta   90.00
_cell.angle_gamma   90.00
#
_symmetry.space_group_name_H-M   'P 1'
#
loop_
_entity.id
_entity.type
_entity.pdbx_description
1 polymer ?
#
loop_
_entity_poly.entity_id
_entity_poly.type
_entity_poly.pdbx_seq_one_letter_code
_entity_poly.pdbx_strand_id
1 'polypeptide(L)' 'MTGANVLYSTHKGTSYTLLDFNSLKKNNTQFIQLCAIVLSRDRKVCGRHKKEAIEKLPKLYETTSL' A
#
# COMPACT_ATOMS: atom_id res chain seq x y z
N MET A 1 2.00 -9.59 13.64
CA MET A 1 0.78 -8.92 14.13
C MET A 1 0.75 -7.54 13.49
N THR A 2 -0.23 -7.34 12.63
CA THR A 2 -0.73 -6.10 11.98
C THR A 2 0.28 -5.01 11.62
N GLY A 3 0.78 -5.04 10.37
CA GLY A 3 1.39 -3.87 9.75
C GLY A 3 0.34 -2.76 9.65
N ALA A 4 0.70 -1.54 10.04
CA ALA A 4 -0.20 -0.40 10.05
C ALA A 4 -0.75 -0.12 8.64
N ASN A 5 -2.03 -0.40 8.44
CA ASN A 5 -2.74 -0.03 7.21
C ASN A 5 -2.97 1.49 7.24
N VAL A 6 -2.09 2.25 6.60
CA VAL A 6 -2.21 3.71 6.55
C VAL A 6 -3.18 4.07 5.44
N LEU A 7 -4.37 4.54 5.82
CA LEU A 7 -5.40 5.00 4.90
C LEU A 7 -5.17 6.47 4.55
N TYR A 8 -4.82 6.77 3.29
CA TYR A 8 -4.73 8.15 2.81
C TYR A 8 -5.96 8.52 1.99
N SER A 9 -6.56 9.68 2.29
CA SER A 9 -7.68 10.23 1.53
C SER A 9 -7.27 11.53 0.85
N THR A 10 -7.42 11.60 -0.47
CA THR A 10 -7.28 12.86 -1.22
C THR A 10 -8.59 13.21 -1.90
N HIS A 11 -8.97 14.49 -1.84
CA HIS A 11 -10.16 15.02 -2.48
C HIS A 11 -9.73 15.84 -3.71
N LYS A 12 -10.11 15.39 -4.91
CA LYS A 12 -9.96 16.17 -6.14
C LYS A 12 -11.32 16.30 -6.81
N GLY A 13 -11.81 17.53 -6.91
CA GLY A 13 -13.11 17.81 -7.53
C GLY A 13 -14.27 17.27 -6.70
N THR A 14 -14.99 16.27 -7.22
CA THR A 14 -16.17 15.63 -6.58
C THR A 14 -15.92 14.18 -6.19
N SER A 15 -14.67 13.71 -6.23
CA SER A 15 -14.30 12.35 -5.90
C SER A 15 -13.31 12.28 -4.75
N TYR A 16 -13.38 11.18 -4.01
CA TYR A 16 -12.44 10.82 -2.95
C TYR A 16 -11.59 9.65 -3.44
N THR A 17 -10.30 9.69 -3.19
CA THR A 17 -9.42 8.53 -3.41
C THR A 17 -8.90 8.03 -2.08
N LEU A 18 -9.18 6.77 -1.75
CA LEU A 18 -8.69 6.05 -0.58
C LEU A 18 -7.51 5.16 -0.99
N LEU A 19 -6.36 5.32 -0.35
CA LEU A 19 -5.18 4.47 -0.55
C LEU A 19 -4.95 3.61 0.68
N ASP A 20 -4.88 2.30 0.50
CA ASP A 20 -4.56 1.32 1.54
C ASP A 20 -3.26 0.59 1.20
N PHE A 21 -2.40 0.44 2.21
CA PHE A 21 -1.09 -0.19 2.11
C PHE A 21 -1.08 -1.41 3.02
N ASN A 22 -1.09 -2.60 2.42
CA ASN A 22 -0.93 -3.84 3.16
C ASN A 22 0.45 -4.42 2.90
N SER A 23 1.21 -4.71 3.96
CA SER A 23 2.44 -5.50 3.84
C SER A 23 2.14 -6.97 4.15
N LEU A 24 2.28 -7.83 3.15
CA LEU A 24 2.09 -9.27 3.26
C LEU A 24 3.45 -9.97 3.26
N LYS A 25 3.71 -10.83 4.24
CA LYS A 25 4.90 -11.69 4.26
C LYS A 25 4.54 -13.08 3.77
N LYS A 26 5.16 -13.54 2.68
CA LYS A 26 5.00 -14.91 2.15
C LYS A 26 6.37 -15.47 1.82
N ASN A 27 6.71 -16.62 2.41
CA ASN A 27 7.95 -17.37 2.15
C ASN A 27 9.22 -16.49 2.18
N ASN A 28 9.45 -15.78 3.29
CA ASN A 28 10.56 -14.82 3.50
C ASN A 28 10.60 -13.60 2.56
N THR A 29 9.66 -13.50 1.61
CA THR A 29 9.50 -12.34 0.75
C THR A 29 8.43 -11.40 1.31
N GLN A 30 8.72 -10.11 1.32
CA GLN A 30 7.77 -9.07 1.70
C GLN A 30 7.12 -8.50 0.43
N PHE A 31 5.80 -8.51 0.40
CA PHE A 31 4.99 -7.93 -0.66
C PHE A 31 4.30 -6.70 -0.09
N ILE A 32 4.44 -5.58 -0.77
CA ILE A 32 3.65 -4.38 -0.49
C ILE A 32 2.49 -4.38 -1.49
N GLN A 33 1.28 -4.57 -0.99
CA GLN A 33 0.06 -4.42 -1.75
C GLN A 33 -0.49 -3.01 -1.56
N LEU A 34 -0.56 -2.26 -2.65
CA LEU A 34 -1.16 -0.95 -2.76
C LEU A 34 -2.55 -1.09 -3.38
N CYS A 35 -3.57 -0.62 -2.67
CA CYS A 35 -4.95 -0.55 -3.18
C CYS A 35 -5.42 0.90 -3.19
N ALA A 36 -5.89 1.36 -4.35
CA ALA A 36 -6.58 2.63 -4.49
C ALA A 36 -8.07 2.38 -4.76
N ILE A 37 -8.94 3.02 -4.00
CA ILE A 37 -10.39 3.01 -4.22
C ILE A 37 -10.81 4.45 -4.51
N VAL A 38 -11.45 4.66 -5.65
CA VAL A 38 -12.06 5.94 -6.02
C VAL A 38 -13.53 5.88 -5.65
N LEU A 39 -13.98 6.84 -4.85
CA LEU A 39 -15.36 7.03 -4.45
C LEU A 39 -15.93 8.28 -5.14
N SER A 40 -17.20 8.22 -5.54
CA SER A 40 -17.96 9.42 -5.87
C SER A 40 -18.25 10.26 -4.63
N ARG A 41 -18.81 11.45 -4.86
CA ARG A 41 -19.34 12.33 -3.81
C ARG A 41 -20.33 11.63 -2.87
N ASP A 42 -21.14 10.72 -3.42
CA ASP A 42 -22.13 9.93 -2.67
C ASP A 42 -21.52 8.71 -1.98
N ARG A 43 -20.18 8.65 -1.87
CA ARG A 43 -19.41 7.54 -1.29
C ARG A 43 -19.63 6.19 -1.98
N LYS A 44 -20.07 6.20 -3.24
CA LYS A 44 -20.19 4.98 -4.05
C LYS A 44 -18.84 4.66 -4.69
N VAL A 45 -18.48 3.38 -4.75
CA VAL A 45 -17.24 2.95 -5.40
C VAL A 45 -17.37 3.15 -6.91
N CYS A 46 -16.50 4.00 -7.46
CA CYS A 46 -16.42 4.28 -8.90
C CYS A 46 -15.25 3.58 -9.57
N GLY A 47 -14.23 3.20 -8.80
CA GLY A 47 -13.06 2.50 -9.33
C GLY A 47 -12.25 1.86 -8.22
N ARG A 48 -11.57 0.76 -8.57
CA ARG A 48 -10.62 0.08 -7.70
C ARG A 48 -9.39 -0.26 -8.52
N HIS A 49 -8.23 0.18 -8.06
CA HIS A 49 -6.95 -0.19 -8.64
C HIS A 49 -6.12 -0.91 -7.59
N LYS A 50 -5.56 -2.06 -7.95
CA LYS A 50 -4.69 -2.84 -7.07
C LYS A 50 -3.34 -3.03 -7.77
N LYS A 51 -2.27 -2.68 -7.06
CA LYS A 51 -0.90 -2.88 -7.49
C LYS A 51 -0.14 -3.62 -6.41
N GLU A 52 0.48 -4.73 -6.77
CA GLU A 52 1.38 -5.47 -5.90
C GLU A 52 2.82 -5.13 -6.29
N ALA A 53 3.62 -4.75 -5.30
CA ALA A 53 5.05 -4.53 -5.44
C ALA A 53 5.78 -5.55 -4.56
N ILE A 54 6.83 -6.16 -5.11
CA ILE A 54 7.72 -7.01 -4.32
C ILE A 54 8.76 -6.09 -3.70
N GLU A 55 8.76 -5.99 -2.38
CA GLU A 55 9.86 -5.36 -1.68
C GLU A 55 11.00 -6.38 -1.64
N LYS A 56 11.94 -6.28 -2.59
CA LYS A 56 13.24 -6.94 -2.42
C LYS A 56 13.89 -6.26 -1.23
N LEU A 57 14.07 -7.01 -0.14
CA LEU A 57 14.81 -6.58 1.04
C LEU A 57 16.06 -5.82 0.57
N PRO A 58 16.31 -4.58 1.03
CA PRO A 58 17.64 -4.00 0.87
C PRO A 58 18.60 -5.02 1.47
N LYS A 59 19.59 -5.47 0.70
CA LYS A 59 20.70 -6.21 1.29
C LYS A 59 21.23 -5.29 2.39
N LEU A 60 20.99 -5.63 3.65
CA LEU A 60 21.62 -4.99 4.78
C LEU A 60 23.10 -4.97 4.42
N TYR A 61 23.61 -3.78 4.16
CA TYR A 61 25.04 -3.57 4.09
C TYR A 61 25.59 -4.17 5.39
N GLU A 62 26.44 -5.17 5.25
CA GLU A 62 27.21 -5.69 6.37
C GLU A 62 28.05 -4.51 6.89
N THR A 63 27.56 -3.83 7.93
CA THR A 63 28.36 -2.90 8.71
C THR A 63 29.40 -3.71 9.45
N THR A 64 30.59 -3.76 8.84
CA THR A 64 31.90 -3.67 9.48
C THR A 64 32.09 -4.45 10.79
N SER A 65 32.61 -5.67 10.64
CA SER A 65 33.59 -6.21 11.61
C SER A 65 34.99 -6.04 11.02
N LEU A 66 35.77 -5.09 11.57
CA LEU A 66 37.22 -5.16 11.78
C LEU A 66 37.66 -3.93 12.57
#